data_AF-A6BJY4-F1
#
_entry.id   AF-A6BJY4-F1
#
_cell.length_a   1.000
_cell.length_b   1.000
_cell.length_c   1.000
_cell.angle_alpha   90.00
_cell.angle_beta   90.00
_cell.angle_gamma   90.00
#
_symmetry.space_group_name_H-M   'P 1'
#
loop_
_entity.id
_entity.type
_entity.pdbx_description
1 polymer ?
#
loop_
_entity_poly.entity_id
_entity_poly.type
_entity_poly.pdbx_seq_one_letter_code
_entity_poly.pdbx_strand_id
1 'polypeptide(L)'
;MDEAALKAMLEKEGVDAVIHCAALKAVGESVQKPLEYYRNNITGTLTLMDVMKQTGVKNIVFSSSATVYGSPEEMPITEECPKGQCTNPYGWTKSMMEQIMTDVQKANPDMNVILLRYFNPVGAHESGRIGEDP
;
A
#
# COMPACT_ATOMS: atom_id res chain seq x y z
N MET A 1 1.08 -1.34 -13.90
CA MET A 1 -0.31 -1.82 -13.83
C MET A 1 -1.02 -1.35 -15.09
N ASP A 2 -1.84 -2.20 -15.72
CA ASP A 2 -2.59 -1.84 -16.91
C ASP A 2 -3.89 -1.12 -16.51
N GLU A 3 -4.01 0.15 -16.87
CA GLU A 3 -5.16 1.00 -16.52
C GLU A 3 -6.46 0.53 -17.17
N ALA A 4 -6.41 0.18 -18.45
CA ALA A 4 -7.60 -0.19 -19.23
C ALA A 4 -8.19 -1.52 -18.73
N ALA A 5 -7.32 -2.50 -18.47
CA ALA A 5 -7.74 -3.78 -17.90
C ALA A 5 -8.31 -3.62 -16.49
N LEU A 6 -7.69 -2.79 -15.64
CA LEU A 6 -8.18 -2.53 -14.29
C LEU A 6 -9.57 -1.86 -14.31
N LYS A 7 -9.75 -0.83 -15.14
CA LYS A 7 -11.01 -0.12 -15.28
C LYS A 7 -12.13 -1.05 -15.73
N ALA A 8 -11.89 -1.82 -16.79
CA ALA A 8 -12.85 -2.77 -17.31
C ALA A 8 -13.26 -3.81 -16.25
N MET A 9 -12.31 -4.26 -15.41
CA MET A 9 -12.60 -5.20 -14.32
C MET A 9 -13.46 -4.55 -13.22
N LEU A 10 -13.10 -3.37 -12.73
CA LEU A 10 -13.85 -2.69 -11.68
C LEU A 10 -15.29 -2.37 -12.10
N GLU A 11 -15.50 -1.95 -13.35
CA GLU A 11 -16.83 -1.67 -13.89
C GLU A 11 -17.66 -2.95 -14.07
N LYS A 12 -17.04 -4.01 -14.62
CA LYS A 12 -17.72 -5.28 -14.88
C LYS A 12 -18.18 -5.98 -13.61
N GLU A 13 -17.34 -5.98 -12.58
CA GLU A 13 -17.60 -6.72 -11.34
C GLU A 13 -18.39 -5.90 -10.30
N GLY A 14 -18.63 -4.60 -10.54
CA GLY A 14 -19.41 -3.75 -9.63
C GLY A 14 -18.75 -3.61 -8.25
N VAL A 15 -17.44 -3.37 -8.22
CA VAL A 15 -16.63 -3.43 -7.00
C VAL A 15 -16.98 -2.32 -6.00
N ASP A 16 -17.29 -2.68 -4.75
CA ASP A 16 -17.58 -1.72 -3.68
C ASP A 16 -16.33 -1.20 -2.95
N ALA A 17 -15.28 -2.02 -2.88
CA ALA A 17 -14.07 -1.74 -2.11
C ALA A 17 -12.82 -2.45 -2.67
N VAL A 18 -11.65 -1.85 -2.45
CA VAL A 18 -10.35 -2.39 -2.86
C VAL A 18 -9.48 -2.69 -1.64
N ILE A 19 -8.85 -3.86 -1.61
CA ILE A 19 -7.76 -4.17 -0.69
C ILE A 19 -6.46 -4.19 -1.50
N HIS A 20 -5.63 -3.16 -1.33
CA HIS A 20 -4.41 -2.97 -2.12
C HIS A 20 -3.19 -3.61 -1.43
N CYS A 21 -2.88 -4.83 -1.86
CA CYS A 21 -1.71 -5.60 -1.42
C CYS A 21 -0.57 -5.62 -2.46
N ALA A 22 -0.81 -5.15 -3.69
CA ALA A 22 0.12 -5.32 -4.80
C ALA A 22 1.29 -4.32 -4.72
N ALA A 23 2.47 -4.81 -4.30
CA ALA A 23 3.70 -4.06 -4.26
C ALA A 23 4.92 -5.00 -4.23
N LEU A 24 6.06 -4.55 -4.74
CA LEU A 24 7.34 -5.20 -4.44
C LEU A 24 7.66 -4.97 -2.95
N LYS A 25 8.05 -6.04 -2.24
CA LYS A 25 8.15 -6.05 -0.76
C LYS A 25 9.55 -6.24 -0.17
N ALA A 26 10.52 -6.72 -0.95
CA ALA A 26 11.82 -7.11 -0.38
C ALA A 26 12.71 -5.89 -0.08
N VAL A 27 13.07 -5.68 1.19
CA VAL A 27 13.89 -4.55 1.63
C VAL A 27 15.28 -4.55 0.97
N GLY A 28 15.97 -5.70 0.99
CA GLY A 28 17.33 -5.82 0.45
C GLY A 28 17.41 -5.56 -1.05
N GLU A 29 16.47 -6.12 -1.82
CA GLU A 29 16.38 -5.88 -3.27
C GLU A 29 16.04 -4.42 -3.59
N SER A 30 15.19 -3.78 -2.78
CA SER A 30 14.78 -2.39 -3.01
C SER A 30 15.97 -1.42 -3.04
N VAL A 31 17.01 -1.68 -2.23
CA VAL A 31 18.24 -0.87 -2.20
C VAL A 31 19.05 -1.04 -3.48
N GLN A 32 19.03 -2.24 -4.08
CA GLN A 32 19.73 -2.53 -5.34
C GLN A 32 18.95 -2.05 -6.56
N LYS A 33 17.61 -2.07 -6.49
CA LYS A 33 16.71 -1.74 -7.61
C LYS A 33 15.68 -0.65 -7.24
N PRO A 34 16.12 0.54 -6.78
CA PRO A 34 15.20 1.56 -6.27
C PRO A 34 14.16 2.01 -7.30
N LEU A 35 14.57 2.20 -8.56
CA LEU A 35 13.68 2.66 -9.63
C LEU A 35 12.57 1.65 -9.94
N GLU A 36 12.83 0.35 -9.85
CA GLU A 36 11.81 -0.68 -10.06
C GLU A 36 10.74 -0.61 -8.97
N TYR A 37 11.15 -0.40 -7.71
CA TYR A 37 10.25 -0.25 -6.58
C TYR A 37 9.41 1.03 -6.68
N TYR A 38 10.05 2.16 -6.98
CA TYR A 38 9.31 3.42 -7.17
C TYR A 38 8.33 3.31 -8.34
N ARG A 39 8.78 2.78 -9.48
CA ARG A 39 7.92 2.60 -10.66
C ARG A 39 6.75 1.68 -10.31
N ASN A 40 7.00 0.48 -9.82
CA ASN A 40 5.94 -0.49 -9.55
C ASN A 40 4.96 0.03 -8.48
N ASN A 41 5.48 0.45 -7.33
CA ASN A 41 4.65 0.73 -6.17
C ASN A 41 3.94 2.09 -6.30
N ILE A 42 4.66 3.14 -6.71
CA ILE A 42 4.08 4.49 -6.82
C ILE A 42 3.17 4.59 -8.03
N THR A 43 3.66 4.25 -9.24
CA THR A 43 2.80 4.42 -10.42
C THR A 43 1.63 3.45 -10.41
N GLY A 44 1.81 2.23 -9.90
CA GLY A 44 0.71 1.30 -9.67
C GLY A 44 -0.37 1.88 -8.76
N THR A 45 0.03 2.53 -7.67
CA THR A 45 -0.92 3.17 -6.75
C THR A 45 -1.60 4.39 -7.38
N LEU A 46 -0.86 5.23 -8.12
CA LEU A 46 -1.43 6.37 -8.82
C LEU A 46 -2.49 5.94 -9.84
N THR A 47 -2.19 4.93 -10.66
CA THR A 47 -3.15 4.36 -11.61
C THR A 47 -4.36 3.76 -10.89
N LEU A 48 -4.16 3.06 -9.77
CA LEU A 48 -5.28 2.48 -8.99
C LEU A 48 -6.23 3.57 -8.49
N MET A 49 -5.69 4.59 -7.85
CA MET A 49 -6.47 5.69 -7.28
C MET A 49 -7.22 6.46 -8.37
N ASP A 50 -6.60 6.66 -9.53
CA ASP A 50 -7.25 7.32 -10.66
C ASP A 50 -8.40 6.48 -11.23
N VAL A 51 -8.19 5.18 -11.45
CA VAL A 51 -9.26 4.30 -11.95
C VAL A 51 -10.39 4.19 -10.94
N MET A 52 -10.09 4.01 -9.64
CA MET A 52 -11.12 4.00 -8.58
C MET A 52 -11.99 5.26 -8.64
N LYS A 53 -11.38 6.44 -8.84
CA LYS A 53 -12.10 7.70 -9.03
C LYS A 53 -12.97 7.68 -10.30
N GLN A 54 -12.43 7.20 -11.42
CA GLN A 54 -13.18 7.11 -12.69
C GLN A 54 -14.39 6.17 -12.60
N THR A 55 -14.28 5.08 -11.82
CA THR A 55 -15.33 4.05 -11.69
C THR A 55 -16.24 4.26 -10.48
N GLY A 56 -16.01 5.31 -9.69
CA GLY A 56 -16.82 5.64 -8.52
C GLY A 56 -16.59 4.73 -7.31
N VAL A 57 -15.52 3.94 -7.28
CA VAL A 57 -15.14 3.10 -6.14
C VAL A 57 -14.45 3.96 -5.09
N LYS A 58 -15.03 4.02 -3.89
CA LYS A 58 -14.62 4.99 -2.86
C LYS A 58 -13.91 4.39 -1.66
N ASN A 59 -13.92 3.06 -1.52
CA ASN A 59 -13.40 2.41 -0.32
C ASN A 59 -12.07 1.70 -0.64
N ILE A 60 -11.02 2.02 0.10
CA ILE A 60 -9.73 1.35 -0.01
C ILE A 60 -9.13 1.01 1.36
N VAL A 61 -8.64 -0.22 1.48
CA VAL A 61 -7.75 -0.67 2.55
C VAL A 61 -6.37 -0.89 1.96
N PHE A 62 -5.38 -0.16 2.46
CA PHE A 62 -4.02 -0.22 1.98
C PHE A 62 -3.11 -1.02 2.93
N SER A 63 -2.36 -1.96 2.35
CA SER A 63 -1.30 -2.68 3.04
C SER A 63 -0.07 -1.78 3.19
N SER A 64 -0.04 -0.95 4.23
CA SER A 64 1.15 -0.20 4.62
C SER A 64 2.12 -1.09 5.43
N SER A 65 3.12 -0.49 6.10
CA SER A 65 4.10 -1.23 6.89
C SER A 65 4.65 -0.38 8.03
N ALA A 66 5.01 -1.02 9.14
CA ALA A 66 5.74 -0.40 10.24
C ALA A 66 7.08 0.23 9.81
N THR A 67 7.62 -0.12 8.63
CA THR A 67 8.81 0.54 8.08
C THR A 67 8.65 2.05 7.88
N VAL A 68 7.42 2.56 7.81
CA VAL A 68 7.17 4.02 7.69
C VAL A 68 7.56 4.79 8.95
N TYR A 69 7.71 4.11 10.08
CA TYR A 69 8.20 4.71 11.32
C TYR A 69 9.73 4.85 11.36
N GLY A 70 10.48 4.25 10.42
CA GLY A 70 11.93 4.33 10.41
C GLY A 70 12.57 3.73 11.67
N SER A 71 13.37 4.54 12.38
CA SER A 71 13.92 4.21 13.70
C SER A 71 13.14 4.97 14.77
N PRO A 72 12.05 4.39 15.34
CA PRO A 72 11.20 5.08 16.31
C PRO A 72 11.96 5.35 17.61
N GLU A 73 11.70 6.51 18.23
CA GLU A 73 12.32 6.91 19.51
C GLU A 73 11.60 6.30 20.72
N GLU A 74 10.33 5.89 20.55
CA GLU A 74 9.46 5.39 21.62
C GLU A 74 8.92 3.99 21.30
N MET A 75 8.73 3.20 22.36
CA MET A 75 8.17 1.84 22.32
C MET A 75 7.13 1.67 23.44
N PRO A 76 5.97 1.03 23.19
CA PRO A 76 5.54 0.47 21.91
C PRO A 76 5.20 1.55 20.87
N ILE A 77 5.38 1.25 19.59
CA ILE A 77 4.99 2.15 18.50
C ILE A 77 3.46 2.21 18.45
N THR A 78 2.91 3.42 18.42
CA THR A 78 1.48 3.69 18.21
C THR A 78 1.28 4.46 16.90
N GLU A 79 0.03 4.62 16.48
CA GLU A 79 -0.34 5.44 15.32
C GLU A 79 -0.02 6.93 15.53
N GLU A 80 0.04 7.38 16.78
CA GLU A 80 0.44 8.74 17.16
C GLU A 80 1.94 9.00 16.99
N CYS A 81 2.76 7.95 16.91
CA CYS A 81 4.18 8.11 16.61
C CYS A 81 4.34 8.76 15.22
N PRO A 82 5.21 9.78 15.08
CA PRO A 82 5.43 10.39 13.79
C PRO A 82 6.03 9.38 12.80
N LYS A 83 5.70 9.54 11.51
CA LYS A 83 6.46 8.85 10.46
C LYS A 83 7.92 9.27 10.56
N GLY A 84 8.83 8.31 10.56
CA GLY A 84 10.27 8.54 10.67
C GLY A 84 10.97 8.54 9.32
N GLN A 85 12.29 8.70 9.36
CA GLN A 85 13.12 8.57 8.17
C GLN A 85 13.17 7.10 7.74
N CYS A 86 12.60 6.81 6.56
CA CYS A 86 12.66 5.46 5.99
C CYS A 86 14.11 5.11 5.62
N THR A 87 14.53 3.89 5.98
CA THR A 87 15.92 3.43 5.81
C THR A 87 16.21 2.80 4.46
N ASN A 88 15.18 2.56 3.63
CA ASN A 88 15.29 1.87 2.35
C ASN A 88 14.20 2.32 1.35
N PRO A 89 14.39 2.10 0.03
CA PRO A 89 13.43 2.49 -0.99
C PRO A 89 12.04 1.86 -0.83
N TYR A 90 11.93 0.59 -0.40
CA TYR A 90 10.63 -0.02 -0.11
C TYR A 90 9.84 0.77 0.95
N GLY A 91 10.47 1.08 2.09
CA GLY A 91 9.85 1.87 3.15
C GLY A 91 9.45 3.27 2.68
N TRP A 92 10.29 3.91 1.86
CA TRP A 92 9.96 5.18 1.22
C TRP A 92 8.72 5.07 0.34
N THR A 93 8.61 4.02 -0.49
CA THR A 93 7.41 3.84 -1.32
C THR A 93 6.14 3.69 -0.47
N LYS A 94 6.19 2.97 0.66
CA LYS A 94 5.05 2.84 1.58
C LYS A 94 4.66 4.18 2.20
N SER A 95 5.63 4.95 2.69
CA SER A 95 5.38 6.28 3.28
C SER A 95 4.82 7.28 2.25
N MET A 96 5.32 7.23 1.01
CA MET A 96 4.83 8.06 -0.09
C MET A 96 3.42 7.66 -0.53
N MET A 97 3.11 6.36 -0.61
CA MET A 97 1.77 5.89 -0.94
C MET A 97 0.75 6.30 0.14
N GLU A 98 1.10 6.24 1.43
CA GLU A 98 0.25 6.79 2.49
C GLU A 98 -0.02 8.29 2.28
N GLN A 99 1.02 9.06 1.92
CA GLN A 99 0.88 10.49 1.67
C GLN A 99 -0.05 10.77 0.49
N ILE A 100 0.16 10.09 -0.63
CA ILE A 100 -0.67 10.20 -1.83
C ILE A 100 -2.14 9.90 -1.49
N MET A 101 -2.43 8.78 -0.83
CA MET A 101 -3.80 8.41 -0.49
C MET A 101 -4.43 9.41 0.50
N THR A 102 -3.65 9.91 1.46
CA THR A 102 -4.10 10.96 2.39
C THR A 102 -4.47 12.24 1.66
N ASP A 103 -3.65 12.68 0.70
CA ASP A 103 -3.90 13.91 -0.06
C ASP A 103 -5.07 13.75 -1.03
N VAL A 104 -5.21 12.57 -1.65
CA VAL A 104 -6.38 12.24 -2.48
C VAL A 104 -7.65 12.26 -1.63
N GLN A 105 -7.65 11.67 -0.44
CA GLN A 105 -8.80 11.66 0.47
C GLN A 105 -9.15 13.08 0.94
N LYS A 106 -8.16 13.91 1.29
CA LYS A 106 -8.39 15.32 1.63
C LYS A 106 -9.04 16.10 0.49
N ALA A 107 -8.64 15.82 -0.75
CA ALA A 107 -9.22 16.45 -1.95
C ALA A 107 -10.60 15.88 -2.34
N ASN A 108 -10.92 14.66 -1.90
CA ASN A 108 -12.16 13.94 -2.22
C ASN A 108 -12.72 13.31 -0.92
N PRO A 109 -13.39 14.11 -0.06
CA PRO A 109 -13.76 13.68 1.30
C PRO A 109 -14.74 12.50 1.37
N ASP A 110 -15.38 12.16 0.26
CA ASP A 110 -16.26 11.01 0.11
C ASP A 110 -15.51 9.69 -0.11
N MET A 111 -14.19 9.74 -0.31
CA MET A 111 -13.32 8.57 -0.35
C MET A 111 -12.97 8.11 1.06
N ASN A 112 -13.08 6.81 1.31
CA ASN A 112 -12.71 6.16 2.57
C ASN A 112 -11.38 5.43 2.40
N VAL A 113 -10.39 5.83 3.19
CA VAL A 113 -9.03 5.27 3.15
C VAL A 113 -8.66 4.71 4.52
N ILE A 114 -8.29 3.44 4.57
CA ILE A 114 -7.71 2.78 5.75
C ILE A 114 -6.27 2.41 5.46
N LEU A 115 -5.33 2.88 6.29
CA LEU A 115 -3.90 2.60 6.17
C LEU A 115 -3.49 1.59 7.25
N LEU A 116 -3.26 0.33 6.87
CA LEU A 116 -2.87 -0.72 7.81
C LEU A 116 -1.35 -0.87 7.85
N ARG A 117 -0.71 -0.43 8.94
CA ARG A 117 0.74 -0.54 9.12
C ARG A 117 1.11 -1.88 9.73
N TYR A 118 1.25 -2.91 8.89
CA TYR A 118 1.66 -4.23 9.34
C TYR A 118 3.08 -4.22 9.92
N PHE A 119 3.27 -4.95 11.02
CA PHE A 119 4.60 -5.30 11.52
C PHE A 119 5.14 -6.48 10.71
N ASN A 120 5.53 -7.57 11.36
CA ASN A 120 6.09 -8.75 10.70
C ASN A 120 5.05 -9.88 10.73
N PRO A 121 4.28 -10.10 9.64
CA PRO A 121 3.41 -11.26 9.55
C PRO A 121 4.26 -12.53 9.46
N VAL A 122 3.91 -13.54 10.27
CA VAL A 122 4.54 -14.87 10.28
C VAL A 122 3.48 -15.93 10.56
N GLY A 123 3.79 -17.18 10.19
CA GLY A 123 2.89 -18.32 10.38
C GLY A 123 2.25 -18.81 9.08
N ALA A 124 1.28 -19.70 9.20
CA ALA A 124 0.56 -20.30 8.08
C ALA A 124 -0.88 -20.62 8.52
N HIS A 125 -1.75 -20.93 7.56
CA HIS A 125 -3.09 -21.40 7.88
C HIS A 125 -3.02 -22.75 8.62
N GLU A 126 -3.85 -22.96 9.63
CA GLU A 126 -3.82 -24.15 10.51
C GLU A 126 -3.95 -25.49 9.77
N SER A 127 -4.57 -25.49 8.60
CA SER A 127 -4.68 -26.67 7.74
C SER A 127 -3.36 -27.13 7.13
N GLY A 128 -2.31 -26.30 7.16
CA GLY A 128 -1.02 -26.57 6.52
C GLY A 128 -1.04 -26.55 4.99
N ARG A 129 -2.15 -26.14 4.36
CA ARG A 129 -2.31 -26.15 2.89
C ARG A 129 -1.91 -24.85 2.21
N ILE A 130 -1.85 -23.75 2.96
CA ILE A 130 -1.48 -22.42 2.46
C ILE A 130 -0.59 -21.72 3.51
N GLY A 131 0.46 -21.04 3.04
CA GLY A 131 1.46 -20.35 3.83
C GLY A 131 2.36 -19.49 2.94
N GLU A 132 3.39 -18.88 3.51
CA GLU A 132 4.39 -18.15 2.72
C GLU A 132 5.28 -19.13 1.91
N ASP A 133 5.43 -18.87 0.62
CA ASP A 133 6.29 -19.61 -0.31
C ASP A 133 7.32 -18.63 -0.91
N PRO A 134 8.50 -18.48 -0.29
CA PRO A 134 9.45 -17.40 -0.56
C PRO A 134 10.30 -17.58 -1.82
#